data_AF-A0A7J6P562-F1
#
_entry.id   AF-A0A7J6P562-F1
#
_cell.length_a   1.000
_cell.length_b   1.000
_cell.length_c   1.000
_cell.angle_alpha   90.00
_cell.angle_beta   90.00
_cell.angle_gamma   90.00
#
_symmetry.space_group_name_H-M   'P 1'
#
loop_
_entity.id
_entity.type
_entity.pdbx_description
1 polymer ?
#
loop_
_entity_poly.entity_id
_entity_poly.type
_entity_poly.pdbx_seq_one_letter_code
_entity_poly.pdbx_strand_id
1 'polypeptide(L)'
;MAVVLCAGGRHFVYGEVDFVCAFSQLFMEARPWLGPNGEHLGVIAPLTSSTGYRLGLLIYPDLSKVEFDLHLNPRVLSADFPPWTSDGANREAMLQEGYPITQWIRELTKADGDMVMLSNSVQSNFQNPYDCFIQDGILQRQGYAAASAEYAFDDGPVDIFVLDSNVRGPRLQSCWVTDERNERFPWRRAVSGRPFVTDGELRKIPHWDREENEDVKYGEVPWLPNSTEAAFSAVCESEDGQVVLAYAIQPLTAYDFGRVLIDSGIRDAVLLGGSGDVGVWIEGRGLEAAAAREGSARGTQPPGTRNLNGVIALKMLHN
;
A
#
# COMPACT_ATOMS: atom_id res chain seq x y z
N MET A 1 -29.53 -4.97 -4.65
CA MET A 1 -29.84 -5.09 -6.09
C MET A 1 -28.55 -4.78 -6.83
N ALA A 2 -27.96 -5.72 -7.56
CA ALA A 2 -26.64 -5.55 -8.20
C ALA A 2 -26.77 -4.93 -9.60
N VAL A 3 -25.99 -3.91 -9.92
CA VAL A 3 -25.88 -3.34 -11.27
C VAL A 3 -24.49 -3.64 -11.78
N VAL A 4 -24.43 -4.27 -12.96
CA VAL A 4 -23.20 -4.59 -13.68
C VAL A 4 -22.80 -3.36 -14.49
N LEU A 5 -21.68 -2.71 -14.17
CA LEU A 5 -21.09 -1.70 -15.05
C LEU A 5 -20.09 -2.39 -15.99
N CYS A 6 -20.48 -2.49 -17.26
CA CYS A 6 -19.63 -3.00 -18.33
C CYS A 6 -18.80 -1.84 -18.91
N ALA A 7 -17.50 -1.82 -18.62
CA ALA A 7 -16.51 -1.21 -19.49
C ALA A 7 -15.51 -2.30 -19.87
N GLY A 8 -15.44 -2.65 -21.16
CA GLY A 8 -14.43 -3.57 -21.70
C GLY A 8 -14.71 -5.08 -21.59
N GLY A 9 -15.95 -5.52 -21.32
CA GLY A 9 -16.33 -6.93 -21.44
C GLY A 9 -15.85 -7.86 -20.31
N ARG A 10 -15.55 -7.32 -19.11
CA ARG A 10 -15.28 -8.12 -17.91
C ARG A 10 -16.31 -7.79 -16.83
N HIS A 11 -16.90 -8.81 -16.22
CA HIS A 11 -17.89 -8.68 -15.16
C HIS A 11 -17.20 -8.43 -13.83
N PHE A 12 -17.52 -7.32 -13.17
CA PHE A 12 -17.12 -7.03 -11.80
C PHE A 12 -18.34 -7.10 -10.88
N VAL A 13 -18.22 -7.82 -9.77
CA VAL A 13 -19.24 -7.88 -8.72
C VAL A 13 -18.87 -6.86 -7.65
N TYR A 14 -19.62 -5.76 -7.59
CA TYR A 14 -19.46 -4.74 -6.55
C TYR A 14 -20.50 -4.94 -5.44
N GLY A 15 -20.05 -4.96 -4.18
CA GLY A 15 -20.91 -4.75 -3.02
C GLY A 15 -21.29 -3.27 -2.91
N GLU A 16 -22.57 -3.00 -2.63
CA GLU A 16 -23.21 -1.67 -2.52
C GLU A 16 -23.09 -0.74 -3.74
N VAL A 17 -24.10 -0.85 -4.62
CA VAL A 17 -24.18 -0.20 -5.94
C VAL A 17 -24.31 1.33 -5.90
N ASP A 18 -24.86 1.89 -4.82
CA ASP A 18 -25.09 3.34 -4.74
C ASP A 18 -23.78 4.15 -4.52
N PHE A 19 -22.72 3.50 -4.01
CA PHE A 19 -21.46 4.18 -3.70
C PHE A 19 -20.46 4.21 -4.86
N VAL A 20 -20.41 3.15 -5.68
CA VAL A 20 -19.53 3.07 -6.87
C VAL A 20 -19.99 4.05 -7.96
N CYS A 21 -21.29 4.28 -8.10
CA CYS A 21 -21.83 5.31 -9.00
C CYS A 21 -21.46 6.72 -8.51
N ALA A 22 -21.49 6.97 -7.20
CA ALA A 22 -21.01 8.22 -6.62
C ALA A 22 -19.51 8.42 -6.89
N PHE A 23 -18.64 7.45 -6.58
CA PHE A 23 -17.19 7.59 -6.79
C PHE A 23 -16.76 7.61 -8.26
N SER A 24 -17.48 6.94 -9.17
CA SER A 24 -17.16 6.92 -10.61
C SER A 24 -17.59 8.20 -11.35
N GLN A 25 -18.67 8.87 -10.91
CA GLN A 25 -19.12 10.15 -11.48
C GLN A 25 -18.56 11.40 -10.76
N LEU A 26 -18.09 11.30 -9.50
CA LEU A 26 -17.70 12.46 -8.69
C LEU A 26 -16.26 12.97 -8.87
N PHE A 27 -15.38 12.40 -9.70
CA PHE A 27 -13.95 12.82 -9.72
C PHE A 27 -13.34 12.88 -11.13
N MET A 28 -13.89 13.73 -12.00
CA MET A 28 -13.19 14.17 -13.23
C MET A 28 -12.12 15.22 -12.94
N GLU A 29 -12.17 15.82 -11.76
CA GLU A 29 -11.33 16.94 -11.35
C GLU A 29 -10.81 16.69 -9.94
N ALA A 30 -9.65 17.29 -9.61
CA ALA A 30 -9.16 17.34 -8.25
C ALA A 30 -10.19 18.03 -7.35
N ARG A 31 -10.44 17.47 -6.17
CA ARG A 31 -11.41 18.00 -5.21
C ARG A 31 -10.81 18.18 -3.82
N PRO A 32 -11.26 19.22 -3.09
CA PRO A 32 -11.02 19.31 -1.66
C PRO A 32 -11.47 18.03 -0.95
N TRP A 33 -10.57 17.43 -0.17
CA TRP A 33 -10.92 16.43 0.83
C TRP A 33 -11.32 17.16 2.10
N LEU A 34 -12.59 17.05 2.47
CA LEU A 34 -13.13 17.72 3.64
C LEU A 34 -13.26 16.73 4.79
N GLY A 35 -12.94 17.18 5.99
CA GLY A 35 -13.15 16.43 7.22
C GLY A 35 -14.59 16.55 7.74
N PRO A 36 -14.91 15.87 8.86
CA PRO A 36 -16.25 15.81 9.41
C PRO A 36 -16.86 17.18 9.75
N ASN A 37 -16.05 18.20 10.02
CA ASN A 37 -16.50 19.56 10.34
C ASN A 37 -16.32 20.56 9.17
N GLY A 38 -16.01 20.07 7.97
CA GLY A 38 -15.82 20.89 6.76
C GLY A 38 -14.42 21.50 6.61
N GLU A 39 -13.47 21.16 7.47
CA GLU A 39 -12.07 21.51 7.35
C GLU A 39 -11.43 20.87 6.12
N HIS A 40 -10.49 21.57 5.49
CA HIS A 40 -9.75 21.04 4.35
C HIS A 40 -8.62 20.14 4.84
N LEU A 41 -8.76 18.83 4.68
CA LEU A 41 -7.79 17.81 5.08
C LEU A 41 -6.76 17.52 3.99
N GLY A 42 -6.97 18.00 2.77
CA GLY A 42 -6.09 17.78 1.63
C GLY A 42 -6.85 17.80 0.31
N VAL A 43 -6.26 17.21 -0.72
CA VAL A 43 -6.86 17.10 -2.07
C VAL A 43 -6.89 15.65 -2.51
N ILE A 44 -8.02 15.23 -3.10
CA ILE A 44 -8.14 13.94 -3.80
C ILE A 44 -8.24 14.24 -5.29
N ALA A 45 -7.33 13.69 -6.07
CA ALA A 45 -7.29 13.82 -7.52
C ALA A 45 -7.41 12.45 -8.21
N PRO A 46 -7.97 12.39 -9.43
CA PRO A 46 -7.95 11.16 -10.21
C PRO A 46 -6.51 10.84 -10.66
N LEU A 47 -6.13 9.57 -10.57
CA LEU A 47 -4.95 9.04 -11.27
C LEU A 47 -5.37 8.67 -12.69
N THR A 48 -4.80 9.33 -13.70
CA THR A 48 -5.18 9.16 -15.11
C THR A 48 -4.02 8.69 -15.98
N SER A 49 -4.32 7.85 -16.98
CA SER A 49 -3.35 7.53 -18.04
C SER A 49 -3.07 8.77 -18.91
N SER A 50 -2.01 8.70 -19.71
CA SER A 50 -1.67 9.72 -20.73
C SER A 50 -2.78 9.96 -21.77
N THR A 51 -3.70 9.01 -21.94
CA THR A 51 -4.88 9.11 -22.81
C THR A 51 -6.16 9.52 -22.06
N GLY A 52 -6.06 9.88 -20.78
CA GLY A 52 -7.15 10.35 -19.95
C GLY A 52 -8.03 9.25 -19.34
N TYR A 53 -7.64 7.98 -19.39
CA TYR A 53 -8.40 6.91 -18.72
C TYR A 53 -8.14 6.94 -17.22
N ARG A 54 -9.21 6.77 -16.43
CA ARG A 54 -9.10 6.71 -14.97
C ARG A 54 -8.55 5.37 -14.51
N LEU A 55 -7.44 5.43 -13.80
CA LEU A 55 -6.74 4.26 -13.24
C LEU A 55 -6.98 4.13 -11.73
N GLY A 56 -7.15 5.25 -11.02
CA GLY A 56 -7.39 5.26 -9.59
C GLY A 56 -7.40 6.66 -8.97
N LEU A 57 -6.61 6.86 -7.91
CA LEU A 57 -6.60 8.07 -7.06
C LEU A 57 -5.18 8.51 -6.69
N LEU A 58 -4.99 9.81 -6.56
CA LEU A 58 -3.90 10.47 -5.87
C LEU A 58 -4.48 11.23 -4.66
N ILE A 59 -3.88 11.09 -3.49
CA ILE A 59 -4.30 11.76 -2.26
C ILE A 59 -3.15 12.60 -1.75
N TYR A 60 -3.38 13.91 -1.64
CA TYR A 60 -2.45 14.93 -1.15
C TYR A 60 -2.91 15.40 0.23
N PRO A 61 -2.52 14.73 1.33
CA PRO A 61 -2.88 15.16 2.67
C PRO A 61 -2.26 16.52 3.05
N ASP A 62 -3.04 17.37 3.72
CA ASP A 62 -2.52 18.57 4.38
C ASP A 62 -1.88 18.19 5.72
N LEU A 63 -0.56 18.04 5.74
CA LEU A 63 0.19 17.64 6.94
C LEU A 63 0.19 18.69 8.08
N SER A 64 -0.44 19.85 7.88
CA SER A 64 -0.76 20.79 8.96
C SER A 64 -2.08 20.48 9.67
N LYS A 65 -2.89 19.60 9.09
CA LYS A 65 -4.23 19.20 9.56
C LYS A 65 -4.32 17.72 9.89
N VAL A 66 -3.47 16.90 9.29
CA VAL A 66 -3.40 15.47 9.55
C VAL A 66 -1.98 15.03 9.89
N GLU A 67 -1.86 13.95 10.63
CA GLU A 67 -0.61 13.23 10.83
C GLU A 67 -0.73 11.78 10.39
N PHE A 68 0.40 11.21 9.98
CA PHE A 68 0.49 9.79 9.70
C PHE A 68 0.59 9.00 11.00
N ASP A 69 -0.11 7.87 11.04
CA ASP A 69 0.12 6.81 12.01
C ASP A 69 0.29 5.46 11.30
N LEU A 70 0.83 4.48 12.01
CA LEU A 70 1.06 3.15 11.47
C LEU A 70 0.44 2.13 12.43
N HIS A 71 -0.30 1.18 11.89
CA HIS A 71 -0.85 0.09 12.70
C HIS A 71 -0.41 -1.24 12.10
N LEU A 72 0.40 -1.99 12.84
CA LEU A 72 0.63 -3.40 12.55
C LEU A 72 -0.47 -4.24 13.18
N ASN A 73 -0.83 -5.31 12.51
CA ASN A 73 -1.70 -6.31 13.06
C ASN A 73 -0.98 -6.96 14.25
N PRO A 74 -1.50 -6.85 15.49
CA PRO A 74 -0.78 -7.36 16.66
C PRO A 74 -0.46 -8.86 16.58
N ARG A 75 -1.26 -9.64 15.84
CA ARG A 75 -0.98 -11.06 15.62
C ARG A 75 0.29 -11.29 14.81
N VAL A 76 0.59 -10.41 13.87
CA VAL A 76 1.75 -10.50 12.98
C VAL A 76 3.07 -10.18 13.71
N LEU A 77 2.98 -9.47 14.83
CA LEU A 77 4.12 -9.22 15.72
C LEU A 77 4.50 -10.45 16.56
N SER A 78 3.64 -11.47 16.63
CA SER A 78 3.94 -12.71 17.35
C SER A 78 5.02 -13.52 16.61
N ALA A 79 5.96 -14.09 17.36
CA ALA A 79 6.92 -15.05 16.82
C ALA A 79 6.24 -16.35 16.33
N ASP A 80 5.06 -16.66 16.88
CA ASP A 80 4.29 -17.85 16.53
C ASP A 80 3.45 -17.66 15.26
N PHE A 81 3.39 -16.45 14.71
CA PHE A 81 2.66 -16.20 13.46
C PHE A 81 3.39 -16.91 12.31
N PRO A 82 2.72 -17.80 11.55
CA PRO A 82 3.41 -18.64 10.57
C PRO A 82 3.96 -17.79 9.42
N PRO A 83 5.19 -18.10 8.92
CA PRO A 83 5.70 -17.46 7.71
C PRO A 83 4.82 -17.84 6.52
N TRP A 84 4.69 -16.91 5.56
CA TRP A 84 4.10 -17.24 4.27
C TRP A 84 5.08 -18.13 3.51
N THR A 85 4.80 -19.44 3.44
CA THR A 85 5.66 -20.36 2.69
C THR A 85 5.32 -20.32 1.22
N SER A 86 6.35 -20.33 0.39
CA SER A 86 6.21 -20.32 -1.07
C SER A 86 5.61 -21.62 -1.63
N ASP A 87 5.31 -22.61 -0.81
CA ASP A 87 4.62 -23.85 -1.21
C ASP A 87 3.15 -23.85 -0.80
N GLY A 88 2.68 -22.81 -0.10
CA GLY A 88 1.32 -22.70 0.40
C GLY A 88 1.00 -23.63 1.57
N ALA A 89 1.97 -24.34 2.16
CA ALA A 89 1.75 -25.28 3.25
C ALA A 89 1.05 -24.64 4.46
N ASN A 90 1.32 -23.36 4.74
CA ASN A 90 0.72 -22.63 5.86
C ASN A 90 -0.55 -21.83 5.49
N ARG A 91 -1.09 -21.98 4.28
CA ARG A 91 -2.21 -21.16 3.77
C ARG A 91 -3.44 -21.24 4.66
N GLU A 92 -3.83 -22.42 5.11
CA GLU A 92 -5.06 -22.59 5.90
C GLU A 92 -4.94 -21.92 7.28
N ALA A 93 -3.82 -22.13 7.98
CA ALA A 93 -3.52 -21.44 9.24
C ALA A 93 -3.51 -19.92 9.06
N MET A 94 -2.88 -19.42 8.00
CA MET A 94 -2.86 -18.00 7.65
C MET A 94 -4.24 -17.40 7.39
N LEU A 95 -5.15 -18.16 6.78
CA LEU A 95 -6.54 -17.72 6.53
C LEU A 95 -7.39 -17.76 7.81
N GLN A 96 -7.12 -18.70 8.71
CA GLN A 96 -7.82 -18.82 10.00
C GLN A 96 -7.33 -17.78 11.02
N GLU A 97 -6.03 -17.47 11.01
CA GLU A 97 -5.38 -16.59 11.99
C GLU A 97 -5.31 -15.14 11.53
N GLY A 98 -5.27 -14.90 10.22
CA GLY A 98 -5.23 -13.55 9.69
C GLY A 98 -6.55 -12.81 9.90
N TYR A 99 -6.45 -11.48 9.95
CA TYR A 99 -7.57 -10.62 10.26
C TYR A 99 -8.10 -9.96 8.99
N PRO A 100 -9.33 -10.27 8.55
CA PRO A 100 -9.88 -9.73 7.32
C PRO A 100 -9.79 -8.20 7.32
N ILE A 101 -9.20 -7.64 6.27
CA ILE A 101 -8.98 -6.21 6.11
C ILE A 101 -10.22 -5.38 6.43
N THR A 102 -11.38 -5.77 5.90
CA THR A 102 -12.64 -5.06 6.14
C THR A 102 -13.08 -5.05 7.59
N GLN A 103 -12.83 -6.13 8.34
CA GLN A 103 -13.10 -6.17 9.77
C GLN A 103 -12.14 -5.27 10.53
N TRP A 104 -10.84 -5.37 10.22
CA TRP A 104 -9.81 -4.59 10.92
C TRP A 104 -9.98 -3.08 10.71
N ILE A 105 -10.19 -2.66 9.46
CA ILE A 105 -10.44 -1.27 9.10
C ILE A 105 -11.65 -0.73 9.87
N ARG A 106 -12.77 -1.47 9.91
CA ARG A 106 -13.96 -1.06 10.66
C ARG A 106 -13.68 -0.88 12.16
N GLU A 107 -12.85 -1.72 12.74
CA GLU A 107 -12.49 -1.63 14.15
C GLU A 107 -11.56 -0.46 14.45
N LEU A 108 -10.54 -0.24 13.61
CA LEU A 108 -9.66 0.91 13.73
C LEU A 108 -10.43 2.22 13.57
N THR A 109 -11.28 2.36 12.55
CA THR A 109 -12.12 3.55 12.35
C THR A 109 -13.11 3.77 13.50
N LYS A 110 -13.57 2.71 14.18
CA LYS A 110 -14.45 2.85 15.37
C LYS A 110 -13.69 3.17 16.64
N ALA A 111 -12.48 2.64 16.80
CA ALA A 111 -11.67 2.82 17.98
C ALA A 111 -11.10 4.23 18.08
N ASP A 112 -10.94 4.91 16.95
CA ASP A 112 -10.32 6.23 16.87
C ASP A 112 -11.17 7.17 15.99
N GLY A 113 -11.86 8.11 16.65
CA GLY A 113 -12.72 9.09 15.97
C GLY A 113 -11.96 10.11 15.13
N ASP A 114 -10.64 10.19 15.29
CA ASP A 114 -9.78 11.11 14.54
C ASP A 114 -9.24 10.48 13.26
N MET A 115 -9.46 9.18 13.09
CA MET A 115 -9.03 8.41 11.93
C MET A 115 -9.88 8.76 10.70
N VAL A 116 -9.30 9.54 9.79
CA VAL A 116 -10.00 10.01 8.58
C VAL A 116 -9.70 9.18 7.35
N MET A 117 -8.54 8.52 7.32
CA MET A 117 -8.19 7.62 6.23
C MET A 117 -7.32 6.47 6.71
N LEU A 118 -7.56 5.29 6.15
CA LEU A 118 -6.71 4.12 6.26
C LEU A 118 -6.29 3.68 4.85
N SER A 119 -5.12 3.08 4.75
CA SER A 119 -4.54 2.61 3.51
C SER A 119 -3.75 1.33 3.75
N ASN A 120 -3.63 0.50 2.72
CA ASN A 120 -2.71 -0.62 2.79
C ASN A 120 -1.27 -0.13 3.00
N SER A 121 -0.46 -0.97 3.62
CA SER A 121 0.94 -0.67 3.90
C SER A 121 1.88 -1.44 2.96
N VAL A 122 3.10 -1.73 3.44
CA VAL A 122 4.01 -2.76 2.89
C VAL A 122 3.29 -4.08 2.62
N GLN A 123 3.91 -4.89 1.75
CA GLN A 123 3.33 -6.10 1.21
C GLN A 123 2.85 -7.09 2.29
N SER A 124 1.66 -7.68 2.09
CA SER A 124 0.98 -8.57 3.06
C SER A 124 1.67 -9.91 3.31
N ASN A 125 2.86 -10.17 2.78
CA ASN A 125 3.56 -11.44 2.99
C ASN A 125 5.00 -11.31 3.49
N PHE A 126 5.60 -10.12 3.66
CA PHE A 126 6.89 -9.90 4.37
C PHE A 126 7.90 -11.06 4.21
N GLN A 127 8.06 -11.56 3.00
CA GLN A 127 9.02 -12.64 2.74
C GLN A 127 10.43 -12.08 2.63
N ASN A 128 10.54 -10.77 2.44
CA ASN A 128 11.81 -10.14 2.21
C ASN A 128 12.30 -9.44 3.47
N PRO A 129 13.61 -9.54 3.74
CA PRO A 129 14.21 -8.99 4.95
C PRO A 129 14.01 -7.48 5.09
N TYR A 130 13.77 -6.75 3.99
CA TYR A 130 13.63 -5.29 3.99
C TYR A 130 12.21 -4.75 4.28
N ASP A 131 11.18 -5.59 4.45
CA ASP A 131 9.82 -5.12 4.73
C ASP A 131 9.67 -4.77 6.24
N CYS A 132 9.51 -3.49 6.58
CA CYS A 132 9.39 -2.99 7.96
C CYS A 132 8.66 -1.64 8.06
N PHE A 133 8.29 -1.27 9.29
CA PHE A 133 7.87 0.08 9.64
C PHE A 133 8.82 0.69 10.65
N ILE A 134 8.81 2.01 10.72
CA ILE A 134 9.33 2.75 11.86
C ILE A 134 8.14 3.46 12.49
N GLN A 135 7.79 3.08 13.71
CA GLN A 135 6.70 3.66 14.49
C GLN A 135 7.23 4.16 15.83
N ASP A 136 7.00 5.45 16.09
CA ASP A 136 7.54 6.21 17.22
C ASP A 136 9.06 6.09 17.35
N GLY A 137 9.74 6.09 16.21
CA GLY A 137 11.19 5.93 16.13
C GLY A 137 11.66 4.50 16.34
N ILE A 138 10.75 3.53 16.48
CA ILE A 138 11.10 2.14 16.72
C ILE A 138 10.80 1.31 15.47
N LEU A 139 11.78 0.52 15.03
CA LEU A 139 11.59 -0.45 13.98
C LEU A 139 10.56 -1.51 14.41
N GLN A 140 9.58 -1.76 13.54
CA GLN A 140 8.59 -2.81 13.68
C GLN A 140 8.62 -3.72 12.46
N ARG A 141 8.64 -5.04 12.69
CA ARG A 141 8.69 -6.08 11.68
C ARG A 141 7.91 -7.30 12.15
N GLN A 142 7.67 -8.27 11.26
CA GLN A 142 6.98 -9.50 11.65
C GLN A 142 7.78 -10.31 12.66
N GLY A 143 7.07 -10.90 13.62
CA GLY A 143 7.70 -11.62 14.73
C GLY A 143 8.55 -12.81 14.27
N TYR A 144 8.05 -13.61 13.32
CA TYR A 144 8.82 -14.75 12.79
C TYR A 144 10.08 -14.30 12.02
N ALA A 145 9.97 -13.19 11.27
CA ALA A 145 11.10 -12.66 10.53
C ALA A 145 12.19 -12.18 11.51
N ALA A 146 11.80 -11.50 12.58
CA ALA A 146 12.70 -11.10 13.67
C ALA A 146 13.31 -12.28 14.45
N ALA A 147 12.68 -13.46 14.40
CA ALA A 147 13.10 -14.63 15.15
C ALA A 147 13.98 -15.59 14.35
N SER A 148 14.11 -15.41 13.04
CA SER A 148 14.81 -16.34 12.14
C SER A 148 15.93 -15.65 11.37
N ALA A 149 17.14 -16.20 11.49
CA ALA A 149 18.32 -15.72 10.78
C ALA A 149 18.20 -15.79 9.24
N GLU A 150 17.31 -16.64 8.71
CA GLU A 150 17.02 -16.73 7.27
C GLU A 150 16.37 -15.44 6.73
N TYR A 151 15.68 -14.69 7.59
CA TYR A 151 14.99 -13.44 7.24
C TYR A 151 15.63 -12.21 7.92
N ALA A 152 16.86 -12.36 8.44
CA ALA A 152 17.65 -11.24 8.97
C ALA A 152 17.88 -10.18 7.89
N PHE A 153 18.04 -8.92 8.29
CA PHE A 153 18.51 -7.91 7.34
C PHE A 153 19.88 -8.33 6.77
N ASP A 154 20.01 -8.33 5.45
CA ASP A 154 21.30 -8.56 4.78
C ASP A 154 22.28 -7.40 5.09
N ASP A 155 23.55 -7.55 4.68
CA ASP A 155 24.58 -6.51 4.76
C ASP A 155 24.33 -5.33 3.78
N GLY A 156 23.07 -4.98 3.49
CA GLY A 156 22.67 -3.89 2.61
C GLY A 156 21.75 -2.87 3.29
N PRO A 157 21.76 -1.60 2.85
CA PRO A 157 20.82 -0.62 3.36
C PRO A 157 19.38 -0.94 2.94
N VAL A 158 18.43 -0.59 3.79
CA VAL A 158 17.00 -0.65 3.52
C VAL A 158 16.52 0.75 3.12
N ASP A 159 15.76 0.79 2.03
CA ASP A 159 15.10 2.02 1.60
C ASP A 159 13.78 2.21 2.36
N ILE A 160 13.62 3.40 2.90
CA ILE A 160 12.44 3.83 3.65
C ILE A 160 11.91 5.14 3.08
N PHE A 161 10.60 5.32 3.21
CA PHE A 161 9.94 6.59 2.95
C PHE A 161 9.47 7.21 4.25
N VAL A 162 9.99 8.38 4.59
CA VAL A 162 9.69 9.08 5.83
C VAL A 162 8.38 9.87 5.70
N LEU A 163 7.44 9.58 6.59
CA LEU A 163 6.09 10.16 6.61
C LEU A 163 5.95 11.38 7.53
N ASP A 164 6.95 11.65 8.37
CA ASP A 164 6.89 12.76 9.34
C ASP A 164 6.64 14.12 8.66
N SER A 165 5.80 14.96 9.25
CA SER A 165 5.46 16.28 8.70
C SER A 165 6.60 17.30 8.76
N ASN A 166 7.57 17.09 9.66
CA ASN A 166 8.66 18.02 9.94
C ASN A 166 9.98 17.73 9.19
N VAL A 167 9.98 16.76 8.27
CA VAL A 167 11.17 16.42 7.47
C VAL A 167 11.58 17.61 6.62
N ARG A 168 12.88 17.94 6.66
CA ARG A 168 13.52 18.93 5.79
C ARG A 168 14.51 18.20 4.89
N GLY A 169 14.17 18.06 3.61
CA GLY A 169 14.99 17.31 2.63
C GLY A 169 14.24 16.10 2.05
N PRO A 170 14.93 15.24 1.29
CA PRO A 170 14.33 14.08 0.64
C PRO A 170 13.65 13.15 1.64
N ARG A 171 12.46 12.64 1.30
CA ARG A 171 11.75 11.69 2.17
C ARG A 171 12.13 10.24 1.92
N LEU A 172 12.57 9.92 0.71
CA LEU A 172 13.20 8.65 0.40
C LEU A 172 14.62 8.63 0.98
N GLN A 173 14.87 7.71 1.91
CA GLN A 173 16.12 7.59 2.63
C GLN A 173 16.58 6.12 2.59
N SER A 174 17.87 5.90 2.47
CA SER A 174 18.47 4.57 2.65
C SER A 174 19.16 4.54 4.00
N CYS A 175 18.80 3.58 4.85
CA CYS A 175 19.39 3.41 6.17
C CYS A 175 19.85 1.98 6.43
N TRP A 176 20.88 1.83 7.24
CA TRP A 176 21.24 0.53 7.80
C TRP A 176 20.25 0.21 8.91
N VAL A 177 19.74 -1.01 8.89
CA VAL A 177 18.78 -1.52 9.86
C VAL A 177 19.38 -2.78 10.44
N THR A 178 19.29 -2.94 11.75
CA THR A 178 19.76 -4.11 12.48
C THR A 178 18.57 -4.98 12.89
N ASP A 179 18.83 -6.23 13.25
CA ASP A 179 17.82 -7.09 13.87
C ASP A 179 17.59 -6.75 15.37
N GLU A 180 18.21 -5.69 15.90
CA GLU A 180 18.10 -5.33 17.30
C GLU A 180 16.67 -4.91 17.66
N ARG A 181 16.12 -5.54 18.71
CA ARG A 181 14.82 -5.14 19.25
C ARG A 181 14.92 -3.73 19.80
N ASN A 182 14.00 -2.86 19.38
CA ASN A 182 13.91 -1.46 19.77
C ASN A 182 15.04 -0.56 19.23
N GLU A 183 15.62 -0.90 18.08
CA GLU A 183 16.48 0.03 17.35
C GLU A 183 15.74 1.37 17.14
N ARG A 184 16.45 2.46 17.44
CA ARG A 184 15.89 3.82 17.42
C ARG A 184 16.35 4.60 16.20
N PHE A 185 15.37 5.14 15.50
CA PHE A 185 15.55 5.97 14.31
C PHE A 185 15.19 7.43 14.60
N PRO A 186 15.76 8.38 13.85
CA PRO A 186 15.45 9.80 14.01
C PRO A 186 14.03 10.17 13.54
N TRP A 187 13.37 9.28 12.80
CA TRP A 187 12.04 9.48 12.23
C TRP A 187 10.98 8.80 13.08
N ARG A 188 9.85 9.48 13.35
CA ARG A 188 8.73 8.90 14.09
C ARG A 188 7.92 7.94 13.25
N ARG A 189 7.73 8.21 11.96
CA ARG A 189 6.91 7.41 11.04
C ARG A 189 7.65 7.22 9.73
N ALA A 190 7.91 5.97 9.37
CA ALA A 190 8.39 5.60 8.05
C ALA A 190 7.90 4.21 7.65
N VAL A 191 7.80 3.98 6.35
CA VAL A 191 7.52 2.66 5.79
C VAL A 191 8.66 2.26 4.89
N SER A 192 9.10 1.01 4.96
CA SER A 192 9.98 0.47 3.94
C SER A 192 9.23 0.33 2.62
N GLY A 193 9.98 0.24 1.54
CA GLY A 193 9.42 -0.18 0.27
C GLY A 193 10.50 -0.15 -0.79
N ARG A 194 10.28 -0.88 -1.87
CA ARG A 194 11.23 -0.84 -2.98
C ARG A 194 11.14 0.53 -3.66
N PRO A 195 12.25 1.28 -3.81
CA PRO A 195 12.24 2.49 -4.61
C PRO A 195 11.79 2.17 -6.02
N PHE A 196 10.85 2.96 -6.49
CA PHE A 196 10.16 2.71 -7.75
C PHE A 196 10.27 3.90 -8.68
N VAL A 197 10.14 5.12 -8.14
CA VAL A 197 10.54 6.34 -8.82
C VAL A 197 11.60 7.02 -7.96
N THR A 198 12.67 7.53 -8.57
CA THR A 198 13.69 8.34 -7.88
C THR A 198 14.11 9.48 -8.78
N ASP A 199 14.10 10.69 -8.25
CA ASP A 199 14.42 11.92 -9.01
C ASP A 199 13.65 12.04 -10.36
N GLY A 200 12.39 11.61 -10.36
CA GLY A 200 11.51 11.65 -11.54
C GLY A 200 11.77 10.54 -12.57
N GLU A 201 12.60 9.55 -12.24
CA GLU A 201 12.94 8.43 -13.13
C GLU A 201 12.49 7.08 -12.56
N LEU A 202 12.03 6.20 -13.44
CA LEU A 202 11.64 4.84 -13.08
C LEU A 202 12.88 4.02 -12.69
N ARG A 203 12.85 3.42 -11.51
CA ARG A 203 13.93 2.55 -11.02
C ARG A 203 13.73 1.13 -11.51
N LYS A 204 14.84 0.50 -11.87
CA LYS A 204 14.88 -0.93 -12.15
C LYS A 204 14.79 -1.69 -10.83
N ILE A 205 13.78 -2.52 -10.65
CA ILE A 205 13.68 -3.38 -9.46
C ILE A 205 14.40 -4.71 -9.75
N PRO A 206 15.38 -5.15 -8.94
CA PRO A 206 16.27 -6.27 -9.28
C PRO A 206 15.63 -7.62 -9.63
N HIS A 207 14.42 -7.95 -9.15
CA HIS A 207 13.72 -9.20 -9.53
C HIS A 207 12.88 -9.08 -10.80
N TRP A 208 12.89 -7.92 -11.45
CA TRP A 208 12.21 -7.69 -12.72
C TRP A 208 13.01 -8.19 -13.93
N ASP A 209 14.28 -8.54 -13.72
CA ASP A 209 15.19 -9.08 -14.73
C ASP A 209 15.28 -10.61 -14.72
N ARG A 210 14.37 -11.33 -14.05
CA ARG A 210 14.36 -12.79 -14.18
C ARG A 210 14.22 -13.16 -15.65
N GLU A 211 15.16 -13.96 -16.14
CA GLU A 211 15.06 -14.55 -17.48
C GLU A 211 13.74 -15.34 -17.58
N GLU A 212 13.13 -15.37 -18.77
CA GLU A 212 11.81 -15.99 -19.06
C GLU A 212 11.64 -17.46 -18.60
N ASN A 213 12.70 -18.09 -18.07
CA ASN A 213 12.78 -19.51 -17.73
C ASN A 213 13.13 -19.83 -16.26
N GLU A 214 13.16 -18.85 -15.35
CA GLU A 214 13.27 -19.18 -13.91
C GLU A 214 11.91 -19.63 -13.35
N ASP A 215 11.88 -20.81 -12.71
CA ASP A 215 10.68 -21.34 -12.06
C ASP A 215 10.15 -20.35 -11.02
N VAL A 216 8.94 -19.85 -11.26
CA VAL A 216 8.21 -19.00 -10.30
C VAL A 216 7.87 -19.84 -9.08
N LYS A 217 8.55 -19.60 -7.96
CA LYS A 217 8.18 -20.21 -6.69
C LYS A 217 6.76 -19.79 -6.33
N TYR A 218 5.96 -20.73 -5.83
CA TYR A 218 4.56 -20.44 -5.52
C TYR A 218 4.47 -19.31 -4.47
N GLY A 219 3.53 -18.37 -4.63
CA GLY A 219 3.45 -17.17 -3.78
C GLY A 219 4.42 -16.02 -4.12
N GLU A 220 5.45 -16.24 -4.96
CA GLU A 220 6.12 -15.14 -5.65
C GLU A 220 5.26 -14.71 -6.83
N VAL A 221 4.96 -13.41 -6.92
CA VAL A 221 4.36 -12.83 -8.13
C VAL A 221 5.54 -12.33 -8.96
N PRO A 222 5.84 -12.93 -10.13
CA PRO A 222 6.84 -12.37 -11.02
C PRO A 222 6.25 -11.05 -11.54
N TRP A 223 6.70 -9.96 -10.95
CA TRP A 223 6.32 -8.60 -11.33
C TRP A 223 7.07 -8.21 -12.60
N LEU A 224 6.85 -8.95 -13.69
CA LEU A 224 7.40 -8.59 -14.99
C LEU A 224 6.88 -7.19 -15.36
N PRO A 225 7.74 -6.17 -15.46
CA PRO A 225 7.29 -4.76 -15.46
C PRO A 225 6.39 -4.40 -16.61
N ASN A 226 6.52 -5.12 -17.72
CA ASN A 226 5.88 -4.84 -19.00
C ASN A 226 4.73 -5.80 -19.32
N SER A 227 4.44 -6.79 -18.47
CA SER A 227 3.47 -7.84 -18.80
C SER A 227 2.58 -8.26 -17.63
N THR A 228 3.02 -8.12 -16.39
CA THR A 228 2.20 -8.46 -15.22
C THR A 228 1.30 -7.28 -14.87
N GLU A 229 0.00 -7.43 -15.16
CA GLU A 229 -1.02 -6.46 -14.77
C GLU A 229 -1.51 -6.71 -13.33
N ALA A 230 -1.48 -5.68 -12.49
CA ALA A 230 -2.17 -5.69 -11.20
C ALA A 230 -2.54 -4.27 -10.76
N ALA A 231 -3.30 -4.19 -9.67
CA ALA A 231 -3.44 -2.95 -8.93
C ALA A 231 -2.12 -2.60 -8.22
N PHE A 232 -1.84 -1.31 -8.04
CA PHE A 232 -0.66 -0.84 -7.32
C PHE A 232 -1.01 0.25 -6.31
N SER A 233 -0.17 0.36 -5.28
CA SER A 233 -0.17 1.49 -4.36
C SER A 233 1.25 1.94 -4.06
N ALA A 234 1.43 3.22 -3.75
CA ALA A 234 2.72 3.80 -3.43
C ALA A 234 2.58 4.97 -2.45
N VAL A 235 3.60 5.18 -1.63
CA VAL A 235 3.85 6.48 -0.98
C VAL A 235 4.87 7.22 -1.80
N CYS A 236 4.58 8.49 -2.08
CA CYS A 236 5.32 9.31 -3.00
C CYS A 236 5.66 10.69 -2.40
N GLU A 237 6.69 11.31 -2.96
CA GLU A 237 7.01 12.72 -2.81
C GLU A 237 6.87 13.39 -4.18
N SER A 238 6.06 14.44 -4.26
CA SER A 238 5.94 15.26 -5.47
C SER A 238 7.13 16.20 -5.65
N GLU A 239 7.28 16.79 -6.84
CA GLU A 239 8.35 17.75 -7.14
C GLU A 239 8.39 18.96 -6.17
N ASP A 240 7.25 19.35 -5.63
CA ASP A 240 7.13 20.43 -4.64
C ASP A 240 7.32 19.96 -3.17
N GLY A 241 7.65 18.69 -2.96
CA GLY A 241 7.95 18.11 -1.64
C GLY A 241 6.72 17.70 -0.83
N GLN A 242 5.54 17.62 -1.44
CA GLN A 242 4.35 17.12 -0.77
C GLN A 242 4.35 15.59 -0.71
N VAL A 243 3.83 15.04 0.38
CA VAL A 243 3.56 13.60 0.46
C VAL A 243 2.31 13.31 -0.35
N VAL A 244 2.36 12.27 -1.18
CA VAL A 244 1.23 11.81 -1.99
C VAL A 244 1.04 10.32 -1.79
N LEU A 245 -0.20 9.89 -1.57
CA LEU A 245 -0.56 8.48 -1.59
C LEU A 245 -1.22 8.17 -2.92
N ALA A 246 -0.62 7.25 -3.67
CA ALA A 246 -1.07 6.90 -5.01
C ALA A 246 -1.66 5.50 -5.04
N TYR A 247 -2.81 5.35 -5.71
CA TYR A 247 -3.52 4.09 -5.86
C TYR A 247 -3.96 3.92 -7.31
N ALA A 248 -3.55 2.84 -7.93
CA ALA A 248 -4.06 2.40 -9.21
C ALA A 248 -4.88 1.12 -9.00
N ILE A 249 -6.20 1.27 -8.99
CA ILE A 249 -7.15 0.19 -8.67
C ILE A 249 -7.46 -0.65 -9.91
N GLN A 250 -7.49 0.00 -11.06
CA GLN A 250 -7.52 -0.72 -12.34
C GLN A 250 -6.18 -1.45 -12.51
N PRO A 251 -6.19 -2.69 -13.01
CA PRO A 251 -4.94 -3.37 -13.33
C PRO A 251 -4.18 -2.64 -14.45
N LEU A 252 -2.89 -2.41 -14.24
CA LEU A 252 -1.94 -1.94 -15.25
C LEU A 252 -0.60 -2.62 -15.01
N THR A 253 0.37 -2.41 -15.90
CA THR A 253 1.73 -2.91 -15.70
C THR A 253 2.49 -2.03 -14.70
N ALA A 254 3.55 -2.56 -14.07
CA ALA A 254 4.37 -1.74 -13.16
C ALA A 254 5.04 -0.58 -13.92
N TYR A 255 5.47 -0.81 -15.17
CA TYR A 255 6.01 0.25 -16.00
C TYR A 255 4.99 1.39 -16.23
N ASP A 256 3.75 1.05 -16.59
CA ASP A 256 2.69 2.05 -16.80
C ASP A 256 2.39 2.82 -15.52
N PHE A 257 2.43 2.16 -14.36
CA PHE A 257 2.14 2.81 -13.08
C PHE A 257 3.19 3.88 -12.79
N GLY A 258 4.46 3.51 -12.92
CA GLY A 258 5.57 4.43 -12.68
C GLY A 258 5.59 5.60 -13.66
N ARG A 259 5.27 5.35 -14.94
CA ARG A 259 5.08 6.41 -15.94
C ARG A 259 3.98 7.38 -15.53
N VAL A 260 2.83 6.88 -15.10
CA VAL A 260 1.71 7.73 -14.68
C VAL A 260 2.06 8.53 -13.42
N LEU A 261 2.81 7.97 -12.47
CA LEU A 261 3.30 8.73 -11.31
C LEU A 261 4.20 9.89 -11.75
N ILE A 262 5.19 9.62 -12.60
CA ILE A 262 6.11 10.65 -13.13
C ILE A 262 5.33 11.74 -13.88
N ASP A 263 4.42 11.33 -14.77
CA ASP A 263 3.57 12.27 -15.54
C ASP A 263 2.64 13.10 -14.62
N SER A 264 2.39 12.62 -13.38
CA SER A 264 1.63 13.34 -12.34
C SER A 264 2.50 14.23 -11.44
N GLY A 265 3.79 14.44 -11.77
CA GLY A 265 4.71 15.29 -11.01
C GLY A 265 5.28 14.62 -9.75
N ILE A 266 5.31 13.28 -9.71
CA ILE A 266 5.97 12.54 -8.63
C ILE A 266 7.47 12.46 -8.90
N ARG A 267 8.27 12.86 -7.89
CA ARG A 267 9.72 12.81 -7.92
C ARG A 267 10.24 11.49 -7.36
N ASP A 268 9.79 11.11 -6.17
CA ASP A 268 10.25 9.91 -5.48
C ASP A 268 9.05 9.06 -5.07
N ALA A 269 9.17 7.73 -5.17
CA ALA A 269 8.10 6.82 -4.76
C ALA A 269 8.66 5.48 -4.29
N VAL A 270 8.04 4.94 -3.23
CA VAL A 270 8.21 3.54 -2.82
C VAL A 270 6.93 2.77 -3.07
N LEU A 271 7.07 1.57 -3.64
CA LEU A 271 5.93 0.66 -3.78
C LEU A 271 5.52 0.10 -2.43
N LEU A 272 4.20 0.10 -2.23
CA LEU A 272 3.53 -0.59 -1.13
C LEU A 272 3.01 -1.96 -1.61
N GLY A 273 2.18 -2.62 -0.79
CA GLY A 273 1.47 -3.83 -1.20
C GLY A 273 0.69 -3.65 -2.51
N GLY A 274 0.93 -4.54 -3.46
CA GLY A 274 0.27 -4.54 -4.76
C GLY A 274 -0.86 -5.57 -4.87
N SER A 275 -1.50 -5.65 -6.04
CA SER A 275 -2.56 -6.60 -6.33
C SER A 275 -3.75 -6.49 -5.37
N GLY A 276 -4.28 -7.60 -4.87
CA GLY A 276 -5.41 -7.62 -3.93
C GLY A 276 -5.11 -7.03 -2.55
N ASP A 277 -3.91 -6.52 -2.29
CA ASP A 277 -3.58 -5.79 -1.07
C ASP A 277 -3.95 -4.30 -1.20
N VAL A 278 -4.10 -3.80 -2.43
CA VAL A 278 -4.34 -2.38 -2.70
C VAL A 278 -5.73 -1.98 -2.22
N GLY A 279 -5.77 -1.01 -1.31
CA GLY A 279 -7.01 -0.42 -0.87
C GLY A 279 -6.82 0.87 -0.06
N VAL A 280 -7.83 1.71 -0.12
CA VAL A 280 -7.92 2.95 0.64
C VAL A 280 -9.33 3.10 1.21
N TRP A 281 -9.43 3.45 2.48
CA TRP A 281 -10.69 3.64 3.18
C TRP A 281 -10.73 5.05 3.77
N ILE A 282 -11.66 5.86 3.31
CA ILE A 282 -11.88 7.22 3.81
C ILE A 282 -13.17 7.19 4.61
N GLU A 283 -13.10 7.59 5.87
CA GLU A 283 -14.26 7.60 6.80
C GLU A 283 -15.02 6.25 6.83
N GLY A 284 -14.27 5.14 6.83
CA GLY A 284 -14.81 3.78 6.86
C GLY A 284 -15.41 3.29 5.53
N ARG A 285 -15.34 4.09 4.46
CA ARG A 285 -15.79 3.71 3.11
C ARG A 285 -14.59 3.41 2.21
N GLY A 286 -14.57 2.21 1.63
CA GLY A 286 -13.41 1.65 0.93
C GLY A 286 -13.48 1.73 -0.58
N LEU A 287 -12.32 1.94 -1.20
CA LEU A 287 -12.01 1.58 -2.58
C LEU A 287 -10.92 0.53 -2.54
N GLU A 288 -11.23 -0.68 -3.03
CA GLU A 288 -10.35 -1.84 -2.94
C GLU A 288 -10.15 -2.45 -4.32
N ALA A 289 -8.94 -2.95 -4.60
CA ALA A 289 -8.69 -3.75 -5.78
C ALA A 289 -9.44 -5.09 -5.69
N ALA A 290 -10.01 -5.54 -6.81
CA ALA A 290 -10.47 -6.92 -6.91
C ALA A 290 -9.26 -7.85 -6.72
N ALA A 291 -9.45 -9.01 -6.08
CA ALA A 291 -8.38 -9.98 -5.91
C ALA A 291 -7.75 -10.34 -7.28
N ALA A 292 -6.45 -10.64 -7.28
CA ALA A 292 -5.71 -11.06 -8.48
C ALA A 292 -6.49 -12.09 -9.32
N ARG A 293 -6.23 -12.12 -10.63
CA ARG A 293 -6.88 -13.06 -11.57
C ARG A 293 -6.94 -14.50 -11.02
N GLU A 294 -8.02 -15.20 -11.40
CA GLU A 294 -8.14 -16.65 -11.30
C GLU A 294 -6.85 -17.31 -11.82
N GLY A 295 -6.21 -18.14 -11.00
CA GLY A 295 -4.95 -18.82 -11.33
C GLY A 295 -3.73 -18.38 -10.50
N SER A 296 -3.78 -17.23 -9.81
CA SER A 296 -2.86 -17.00 -8.68
C SER A 296 -3.35 -17.76 -7.45
N ALA A 297 -2.44 -18.23 -6.58
CA ALA A 297 -2.77 -18.88 -5.29
C ALA A 297 -3.78 -18.08 -4.43
N ARG A 298 -3.95 -16.78 -4.74
CA ARG A 298 -4.72 -15.78 -4.00
C ARG A 298 -5.87 -15.16 -4.82
N GLY A 299 -6.21 -15.72 -5.99
CA GLY A 299 -7.19 -15.15 -6.93
C GLY A 299 -8.63 -15.57 -6.74
N THR A 300 -8.90 -16.48 -5.79
CA THR A 300 -10.25 -16.97 -5.48
C THR A 300 -10.90 -16.27 -4.28
N GLN A 301 -10.25 -15.24 -3.72
CA GLN A 301 -10.74 -14.53 -2.55
C GLN A 301 -11.63 -13.35 -2.96
N PRO A 302 -12.83 -13.18 -2.36
CA PRO A 302 -13.62 -11.97 -2.57
C PRO A 302 -12.84 -10.70 -2.17
N PRO A 303 -13.11 -9.54 -2.78
CA PRO A 303 -12.61 -8.24 -2.27
C PRO A 303 -12.89 -8.10 -0.76
N GLY A 304 -11.98 -7.47 -0.02
CA GLY A 304 -12.15 -7.27 1.41
C GLY A 304 -11.90 -8.48 2.31
N THR A 305 -11.43 -9.60 1.74
CA THR A 305 -11.09 -10.84 2.50
C THR A 305 -9.59 -11.10 2.60
N ARG A 306 -8.75 -10.22 2.03
CA ARG A 306 -7.30 -10.29 2.21
C ARG A 306 -6.93 -9.88 3.64
N ASN A 307 -5.89 -10.51 4.16
CA ASN A 307 -5.32 -10.16 5.45
C ASN A 307 -4.19 -9.17 5.19
N LEU A 308 -4.32 -7.94 5.70
CA LEU A 308 -3.19 -7.02 5.76
C LEU A 308 -2.42 -7.24 7.05
N ASN A 309 -1.11 -7.10 6.93
CA ASN A 309 -0.21 -7.18 8.08
C ASN A 309 -0.02 -5.83 8.75
N GLY A 310 -0.23 -4.75 7.99
CA GLY A 310 -0.15 -3.38 8.46
C GLY A 310 -1.09 -2.48 7.67
N VAL A 311 -1.35 -1.30 8.21
CA VAL A 311 -2.05 -0.21 7.54
C VAL A 311 -1.35 1.11 7.83
N ILE A 312 -1.37 2.00 6.84
CA ILE A 312 -1.02 3.41 7.00
C ILE A 312 -2.31 4.15 7.36
N ALA A 313 -2.26 4.94 8.42
CA ALA A 313 -3.35 5.74 8.94
C ALA A 313 -3.08 7.23 8.73
N LEU A 314 -4.13 8.01 8.48
CA LEU A 314 -4.13 9.46 8.63
C LEU A 314 -5.13 9.85 9.71
N LYS A 315 -4.63 10.60 10.69
CA LYS A 315 -5.39 11.11 11.82
C LYS A 315 -5.48 12.62 11.78
N MET A 316 -6.63 13.17 12.13
CA MET A 316 -6.77 14.62 12.30
C MET A 316 -5.94 15.12 13.48
N LEU A 317 -5.31 16.26 13.28
CA LEU A 317 -4.66 17.03 14.33
C LEU A 317 -5.71 17.89 15.03
N HIS A 318 -5.90 17.69 16.33
CA HIS A 318 -6.63 18.62 17.18
C HIS A 318 -5.73 19.81 17.49
N ASN A 319 -6.00 20.93 16.81
CA ASN A 319 -5.40 22.23 17.16
C ASN A 319 -6.24 22.93 18.24
#